data_AF-A0AAW9NA15-F1
#
_entry.id   AF-A0AAW9NA15-F1
#
_cell.length_a   1.000
_cell.length_b   1.000
_cell.length_c   1.000
_cell.angle_alpha   90.00
_cell.angle_beta   90.00
_cell.angle_gamma   90.00
#
_symmetry.space_group_name_H-M   'P 1'
#
loop_
_entity.id
_entity.type
_entity.pdbx_description
1 polymer ?
#
loop_
_entity_poly.entity_id
_entity_poly.type
_entity_poly.pdbx_seq_one_letter_code
_entity_poly.pdbx_strand_id
1 'polypeptide(L)'
;MDVFVRQNDSLWYYSQLFKLNYQLIIDSNSGIDPLALMIGQQIKIPGFTTTGYIIKQGDSLWAIARSRNLSLDALFLVNPNLNPNALQVGQTISVPLRITWRLIQGNREYDYETMMTDVRRLKTIYPFIKTSPIGDSVLERDIPEVLIGNGNKRVHYNGSFHANEWITTPVIMTFLNDYLLAITNQADIRGLDMFPFYQQTMLSIVPMVNPDGVELVLKGSPADESLRGRLIEWNNGSEDFSGWKANINGVDLNDQFPAEWELEQARNNVTEPGPANYPGEGPLTQPEAIAMSELTKKRDFGKVLAFHTQGEVIFWGFEGLEPPESETIVNEFARVSGYEPVKSANSYAGYKDWFIQDWRRPGFTVELGKGTNPLPISQFDEIYQKSLGIFLAGLYM
;
A
#
# COMPACT_ATOMS: atom_id res chain seq x y z
N MET A 1 4.58 1.70 19.52
CA MET A 1 4.59 1.54 20.99
C MET A 1 4.25 2.87 21.63
N ASP A 2 3.61 2.87 22.78
CA ASP A 2 3.28 4.09 23.51
C ASP A 2 4.23 4.31 24.69
N VAL A 3 4.65 5.57 24.89
CA VAL A 3 5.35 6.04 26.08
C VAL A 3 4.64 7.26 26.64
N PHE A 4 4.87 7.58 27.91
CA PHE A 4 4.24 8.72 28.58
C PHE A 4 5.29 9.75 28.97
N VAL A 5 5.02 11.03 28.65
CA VAL A 5 5.93 12.14 28.89
C VAL A 5 6.25 12.27 30.39
N ARG A 6 7.54 12.30 30.72
CA ARG A 6 8.02 12.63 32.07
C ARG A 6 8.55 14.06 32.11
N GLN A 7 8.93 14.52 33.30
CA GLN A 7 9.58 15.81 33.47
C GLN A 7 10.83 15.91 32.58
N ASN A 8 10.92 16.98 31.78
CA ASN A 8 12.01 17.29 30.85
C ASN A 8 12.16 16.35 29.63
N ASP A 9 11.23 15.42 29.40
CA ASP A 9 11.23 14.65 28.17
C ASP A 9 10.89 15.57 26.96
N SER A 10 11.40 15.22 25.78
CA SER A 10 11.09 15.89 24.51
C SER A 10 10.99 14.88 23.37
N LEU A 11 10.35 15.24 22.26
CA LEU A 11 10.33 14.37 21.08
C LEU A 11 11.74 14.14 20.51
N TRP A 12 12.64 15.13 20.64
CA TRP A 12 14.05 14.97 20.25
C TRP A 12 14.76 13.96 21.15
N TYR A 13 14.52 14.01 22.45
CA TYR A 13 15.05 13.03 23.40
C TYR A 13 14.64 11.61 23.03
N TYR A 14 13.35 11.37 22.72
CA TYR A 14 12.89 10.06 22.27
C TYR A 14 13.52 9.62 20.95
N SER A 15 13.76 10.54 20.01
CA SER A 15 14.49 10.25 18.77
C SER A 15 15.88 9.71 19.04
N GLN A 16 16.62 10.33 19.96
CA GLN A 16 17.95 9.84 20.36
C GLN A 16 17.87 8.51 21.08
N LEU A 17 16.93 8.37 22.03
CA LEU A 17 16.77 7.19 22.86
C LEU A 17 16.46 5.93 22.03
N PHE A 18 15.55 6.08 21.07
CA PHE A 18 15.12 5.01 20.19
C PHE A 18 15.85 5.00 18.85
N LYS A 19 16.88 5.82 18.62
CA LYS A 19 17.63 5.88 17.36
C LYS A 19 16.71 5.98 16.13
N LEU A 20 15.74 6.89 16.19
CA LEU A 20 14.76 7.14 15.13
C LEU A 20 15.00 8.53 14.54
N ASN A 21 14.65 8.72 13.27
CA ASN A 21 14.60 10.06 12.72
C ASN A 21 13.53 10.89 13.46
N TYR A 22 13.90 12.10 13.86
CA TYR A 22 13.03 13.01 14.61
C TYR A 22 11.70 13.28 13.91
N GLN A 23 11.70 13.44 12.58
CA GLN A 23 10.50 13.72 11.81
C GLN A 23 9.48 12.58 11.90
N LEU A 24 9.93 11.32 11.92
CA LEU A 24 9.03 10.16 12.04
C LEU A 24 8.29 10.16 13.39
N ILE A 25 8.92 10.66 14.46
CA ILE A 25 8.26 10.80 15.76
C ILE A 25 7.24 11.94 15.72
N ILE A 26 7.58 13.08 15.12
CA ILE A 26 6.61 14.19 14.95
C ILE A 26 5.40 13.70 14.15
N ASP A 27 5.62 13.07 13.00
CA ASP A 27 4.54 12.66 12.10
C ASP A 27 3.67 11.55 12.71
N SER A 28 4.24 10.70 13.57
CA SER A 28 3.49 9.71 14.35
C SER A 28 2.56 10.35 15.40
N ASN A 29 2.76 11.64 15.69
CA ASN A 29 2.10 12.39 16.75
C ASN A 29 1.57 13.74 16.23
N SER A 30 1.06 13.79 14.98
CA SER A 30 0.72 15.03 14.26
C SER A 30 -0.30 15.97 14.92
N GLY A 31 -0.96 15.55 16.01
CA GLY A 31 -1.87 16.38 16.82
C GLY A 31 -1.24 16.94 18.11
N ILE A 32 0.07 16.73 18.31
CA ILE A 32 0.80 17.15 19.51
C ILE A 32 1.76 18.29 19.12
N ASP A 33 1.76 19.37 19.89
CA ASP A 33 2.77 20.43 19.77
C ASP A 33 4.13 19.91 20.31
N PRO A 34 5.17 19.76 19.45
CA PRO A 34 6.48 19.27 19.88
C PRO A 34 7.18 20.16 20.92
N LEU A 35 6.79 21.44 21.03
CA LEU A 35 7.42 22.42 21.92
C LEU A 35 6.69 22.54 23.27
N ALA A 36 5.51 21.94 23.41
CA ALA A 36 4.65 22.08 24.58
C ALA A 36 4.11 20.72 25.07
N LEU A 37 5.02 19.78 25.35
CA LEU A 37 4.63 18.47 25.87
C LEU A 37 4.16 18.56 27.33
N MET A 38 3.06 17.90 27.64
CA MET A 38 2.52 17.80 29.01
C MET A 38 2.97 16.50 29.68
N ILE A 39 3.32 16.55 30.97
CA ILE A 39 3.63 15.34 31.75
C ILE A 39 2.41 14.40 31.72
N GLY A 40 2.66 13.11 31.46
CA GLY A 40 1.64 12.09 31.30
C GLY A 40 1.02 12.04 29.90
N GLN A 41 1.37 12.94 28.98
CA GLN A 41 0.92 12.87 27.60
C GLN A 41 1.46 11.61 26.91
N GLN A 42 0.60 10.91 26.18
CA GLN A 42 0.98 9.73 25.40
C GLN A 42 1.71 10.15 24.13
N ILE A 43 2.88 9.55 23.89
CA ILE A 43 3.67 9.70 22.67
C ILE A 43 3.82 8.33 21.99
N LYS A 44 3.52 8.30 20.70
CA LYS A 44 3.70 7.13 19.86
C LYS A 44 5.13 7.05 19.34
N ILE A 45 5.80 5.95 19.61
CA ILE A 45 7.12 5.60 19.09
C ILE A 45 6.95 4.63 17.92
N PRO A 46 7.21 5.05 16.66
CA PRO A 46 7.06 4.20 15.49
C PRO A 46 8.16 3.13 15.42
N GLY A 47 7.86 1.97 14.83
CA GLY A 47 8.83 0.89 14.65
C GLY A 47 9.07 0.01 15.87
N PHE A 48 8.35 0.26 16.96
CA PHE A 48 8.50 -0.48 18.21
C PHE A 48 7.16 -1.04 18.66
N THR A 49 7.21 -2.23 19.25
CA THR A 49 6.14 -2.79 20.08
C THR A 49 6.67 -3.04 21.50
N THR A 50 5.80 -3.44 22.41
CA THR A 50 6.17 -3.86 23.76
C THR A 50 5.95 -5.36 23.90
N THR A 51 6.92 -6.09 24.45
CA THR A 51 6.78 -7.50 24.81
C THR A 51 6.92 -7.70 26.31
N GLY A 52 6.18 -8.65 26.88
CA GLY A 52 6.43 -9.10 28.24
C GLY A 52 7.75 -9.87 28.34
N TYR A 53 8.48 -9.65 29.43
CA TYR A 53 9.68 -10.39 29.80
C TYR A 53 9.58 -10.81 31.27
N ILE A 54 9.74 -12.12 31.53
CA ILE A 54 9.71 -12.67 32.88
C ILE A 54 11.13 -12.64 33.45
N ILE A 55 11.30 -11.93 34.57
CA ILE A 55 12.57 -11.78 35.28
C ILE A 55 13.04 -13.14 35.79
N LYS A 56 14.30 -13.48 35.48
CA LYS A 56 14.99 -14.70 35.90
C LYS A 56 16.02 -14.40 36.97
N GLN A 57 16.43 -15.44 37.69
CA GLN A 57 17.52 -15.32 38.66
C GLN A 57 18.80 -14.82 37.97
N GLY A 58 19.39 -13.75 38.52
CA GLY A 58 20.61 -13.12 37.98
C GLY A 58 20.35 -12.03 36.94
N ASP A 59 19.09 -11.78 36.56
CA ASP A 59 18.77 -10.66 35.67
C ASP A 59 19.01 -9.30 36.35
N SER A 60 19.43 -8.34 35.54
CA SER A 60 19.40 -6.91 35.88
C SER A 60 18.81 -6.14 34.70
N LEU A 61 18.17 -5.00 34.95
CA LEU A 61 17.63 -4.17 33.86
C LEU A 61 18.72 -3.73 32.89
N TRP A 62 19.93 -3.49 33.38
CA TRP A 62 21.07 -3.15 32.53
C TRP A 62 21.43 -4.30 31.58
N ALA A 63 21.52 -5.54 32.09
CA ALA A 63 21.82 -6.70 31.25
C ALA A 63 20.71 -6.96 30.21
N ILE A 64 19.44 -6.81 30.62
CA ILE A 64 18.29 -6.95 29.73
C ILE A 64 18.34 -5.88 28.63
N ALA A 65 18.48 -4.60 28.99
CA ALA A 65 18.56 -3.49 28.03
C ALA A 65 19.71 -3.70 27.04
N ARG A 66 20.90 -4.04 27.54
CA ARG A 66 22.09 -4.31 26.72
C ARG A 66 21.87 -5.46 25.74
N SER A 67 21.25 -6.56 26.19
CA SER A 67 20.95 -7.71 25.34
C SER A 67 19.99 -7.39 24.17
N ARG A 68 19.19 -6.33 24.33
CA ARG A 68 18.22 -5.86 23.33
C ARG A 68 18.70 -4.62 22.55
N ASN A 69 19.94 -4.19 22.73
CA ASN A 69 20.48 -2.95 22.16
C ASN A 69 19.62 -1.71 22.49
N LEU A 70 19.10 -1.67 23.72
CA LEU A 70 18.29 -0.58 24.27
C LEU A 70 19.10 0.19 25.32
N SER A 71 18.74 1.44 25.53
CA SER A 71 19.14 2.17 26.72
C SER A 71 18.38 1.65 27.94
N LEU A 72 18.96 1.80 29.13
CA LEU A 72 18.26 1.50 30.38
C LEU A 72 16.98 2.34 30.52
N ASP A 73 17.04 3.61 30.11
CA ASP A 73 15.89 4.51 30.25
C ASP A 73 14.71 4.14 29.33
N ALA A 74 14.96 3.51 28.17
CA ALA A 74 13.89 2.95 27.35
C ALA A 74 13.07 1.88 28.10
N LEU A 75 13.69 1.13 29.02
CA LEU A 75 12.95 0.20 29.89
C LEU A 75 12.11 0.95 30.93
N PHE A 76 12.64 2.04 31.52
CA PHE A 76 11.88 2.83 32.49
C PHE A 76 10.67 3.52 31.88
N LEU A 77 10.76 3.98 30.62
CA LEU A 77 9.63 4.59 29.92
C LEU A 77 8.41 3.68 29.80
N VAL A 78 8.62 2.37 29.63
CA VAL A 78 7.51 1.39 29.51
C VAL A 78 7.21 0.67 30.82
N ASN A 79 7.94 0.99 31.90
CA ASN A 79 7.71 0.46 33.24
C ASN A 79 7.81 1.58 34.31
N PRO A 80 6.90 2.57 34.32
CA PRO A 80 7.02 3.75 35.17
C PRO A 80 7.02 3.46 36.69
N ASN A 81 6.46 2.33 37.11
CA ASN A 81 6.36 1.92 38.52
C ASN A 81 7.41 0.88 38.94
N LEU A 82 8.37 0.56 38.08
CA LEU A 82 9.36 -0.49 38.35
C LEU A 82 10.46 0.02 39.27
N ASN A 83 10.67 -0.65 40.40
CA ASN A 83 11.83 -0.42 41.26
C ASN A 83 13.03 -1.26 40.77
N PRO A 84 14.09 -0.63 40.20
CA PRO A 84 15.24 -1.37 39.66
C PRO A 84 16.05 -2.11 40.72
N ASN A 85 15.97 -1.71 42.00
CA ASN A 85 16.71 -2.31 43.10
C ASN A 85 15.96 -3.45 43.79
N ALA A 86 14.72 -3.73 43.37
CA ALA A 86 13.84 -4.72 43.98
C ALA A 86 13.16 -5.62 42.93
N LEU A 87 13.90 -6.02 41.89
CA LEU A 87 13.41 -6.96 40.89
C LEU A 87 13.12 -8.33 41.53
N GLN A 88 11.93 -8.86 41.27
CA GLN A 88 11.54 -10.17 41.77
C GLN A 88 11.61 -11.21 40.65
N VAL A 89 12.20 -12.38 40.94
CA VAL A 89 12.16 -13.51 40.01
C VAL A 89 10.70 -13.91 39.76
N GLY A 90 10.32 -14.07 38.50
CA GLY A 90 8.93 -14.30 38.07
C GLY A 90 8.12 -13.03 37.79
N GLN A 91 8.62 -11.85 38.16
CA GLN A 91 7.98 -10.57 37.80
C GLN A 91 7.99 -10.41 36.27
N THR A 92 6.87 -10.00 35.69
CA THR A 92 6.82 -9.61 34.28
C THR A 92 7.05 -8.12 34.13
N ILE A 93 8.00 -7.74 33.28
CA ILE A 93 8.24 -6.35 32.87
C ILE A 93 7.95 -6.18 31.37
N SER A 94 7.64 -4.96 30.97
CA SER A 94 7.53 -4.55 29.58
C SER A 94 8.92 -4.27 29.00
N VAL A 95 9.20 -4.77 27.80
CA VAL A 95 10.47 -4.52 27.10
C VAL A 95 10.15 -4.01 25.69
N PRO A 96 10.68 -2.84 25.28
CA PRO A 96 10.58 -2.39 23.91
C PRO A 96 11.18 -3.41 22.96
N LEU A 97 10.51 -3.63 21.83
CA LEU A 97 10.96 -4.52 20.78
C LEU A 97 10.90 -3.76 19.47
N ARG A 98 12.08 -3.48 18.90
CA ARG A 98 12.21 -2.90 17.57
C ARG A 98 11.78 -3.91 16.52
N ILE A 99 10.96 -3.48 15.59
CA ILE A 99 10.55 -4.28 14.43
C ILE A 99 11.63 -4.17 13.36
N THR A 100 12.32 -5.28 13.10
CA THR A 100 13.38 -5.40 12.08
C THR A 100 13.10 -6.50 11.07
N TRP A 101 11.85 -6.98 11.02
CA TRP A 101 11.41 -8.04 10.12
C TRP A 101 10.11 -7.64 9.42
N ARG A 102 9.86 -8.23 8.26
CA ARG A 102 8.63 -8.01 7.49
C ARG A 102 7.42 -8.48 8.30
N LEU A 103 6.42 -7.61 8.42
CA LEU A 103 5.15 -7.90 9.08
C LEU A 103 4.18 -8.58 8.12
N ILE A 104 4.23 -8.19 6.85
CA ILE A 104 3.38 -8.68 5.76
C ILE A 104 4.00 -9.91 5.11
N GLN A 105 3.16 -10.91 4.84
CA GLN A 105 3.49 -12.07 4.04
C GLN A 105 2.70 -11.98 2.73
N GLY A 106 3.37 -11.55 1.66
CA GLY A 106 2.74 -11.37 0.35
C GLY A 106 2.66 -12.65 -0.49
N ASN A 107 3.54 -13.63 -0.28
CA ASN A 107 3.56 -14.91 -1.01
C ASN A 107 2.49 -15.88 -0.48
N ARG A 108 1.22 -15.48 -0.57
CA ARG A 108 0.02 -16.25 -0.25
C ARG A 108 -1.18 -15.62 -0.95
N GLU A 109 -2.31 -16.34 -0.99
CA GLU A 109 -3.60 -15.70 -1.31
C GLU A 109 -3.83 -14.48 -0.42
N TYR A 110 -4.26 -13.38 -1.04
CA TYR A 110 -4.30 -12.07 -0.41
C TYR A 110 -5.64 -11.40 -0.66
N ASP A 111 -6.58 -11.74 0.19
CA ASP A 111 -7.97 -11.30 0.13
C ASP A 111 -8.18 -9.94 0.82
N TYR A 112 -9.41 -9.41 0.78
CA TYR A 112 -9.73 -8.09 1.32
C TYR A 112 -9.46 -8.00 2.83
N GLU A 113 -9.86 -9.02 3.60
CA GLU A 113 -9.69 -9.05 5.05
C GLU A 113 -8.21 -9.15 5.45
N THR A 114 -7.42 -9.88 4.67
CA THR A 114 -5.97 -9.96 4.83
C THR A 114 -5.34 -8.60 4.59
N MET A 115 -5.69 -7.92 3.49
CA MET A 115 -5.21 -6.56 3.19
C MET A 115 -5.56 -5.59 4.33
N MET A 116 -6.82 -5.57 4.78
CA MET A 116 -7.27 -4.65 5.82
C MET A 116 -6.59 -4.94 7.17
N THR A 117 -6.38 -6.20 7.51
CA THR A 117 -5.61 -6.60 8.70
C THR A 117 -4.17 -6.10 8.62
N ASP A 118 -3.52 -6.26 7.48
CA ASP A 118 -2.14 -5.82 7.28
C ASP A 118 -2.01 -4.30 7.27
N VAL A 119 -2.94 -3.55 6.65
CA VAL A 119 -2.99 -2.07 6.71
C VAL A 119 -3.12 -1.59 8.17
N ARG A 120 -4.05 -2.18 8.94
CA ARG A 120 -4.23 -1.83 10.38
C ARG A 120 -2.98 -2.16 11.19
N ARG A 121 -2.33 -3.30 10.91
CA ARG A 121 -1.08 -3.71 11.57
C ARG A 121 0.06 -2.75 11.25
N LEU A 122 0.24 -2.37 9.99
CA LEU A 122 1.24 -1.38 9.58
C LEU A 122 0.99 -0.03 10.26
N LYS A 123 -0.25 0.48 10.26
CA LYS A 123 -0.60 1.74 10.93
C LYS A 123 -0.31 1.73 12.43
N THR A 124 -0.53 0.58 13.08
CA THR A 124 -0.25 0.41 14.51
C THR A 124 1.25 0.47 14.81
N ILE A 125 2.08 -0.15 13.97
CA ILE A 125 3.54 -0.15 14.13
C ILE A 125 4.18 1.15 13.65
N TYR A 126 3.63 1.79 12.61
CA TYR A 126 4.16 2.98 11.96
C TYR A 126 3.13 4.12 11.96
N PRO A 127 2.85 4.77 13.11
CA PRO A 127 1.73 5.72 13.21
C PRO A 127 1.88 7.00 12.38
N PHE A 128 3.05 7.23 11.78
CA PHE A 128 3.27 8.33 10.84
C PHE A 128 2.61 8.10 9.47
N ILE A 129 2.18 6.87 9.14
CA ILE A 129 1.33 6.65 7.97
C ILE A 129 -0.10 7.08 8.28
N LYS A 130 -0.79 7.63 7.29
CA LYS A 130 -2.22 7.95 7.40
C LYS A 130 -3.01 6.96 6.58
N THR A 131 -4.18 6.57 7.08
CA THR A 131 -5.11 5.70 6.35
C THR A 131 -6.50 6.29 6.41
N SER A 132 -7.20 6.27 5.27
CA SER A 132 -8.59 6.70 5.15
C SER A 132 -9.25 5.97 3.98
N PRO A 133 -10.55 5.62 4.07
CA PRO A 133 -11.27 5.16 2.90
C PRO A 133 -11.38 6.30 1.87
N ILE A 134 -11.32 5.95 0.59
CA ILE A 134 -11.55 6.88 -0.53
C ILE A 134 -12.98 6.83 -1.05
N GLY A 135 -13.71 5.80 -0.65
CA GLY A 135 -15.06 5.45 -1.04
C GLY A 135 -15.30 3.97 -0.70
N ASP A 136 -16.46 3.48 -1.10
CA ASP A 136 -16.89 2.10 -0.88
C ASP A 136 -17.06 1.39 -2.22
N SER A 137 -16.90 0.06 -2.23
CA SER A 137 -17.29 -0.78 -3.36
C SER A 137 -18.80 -0.94 -3.47
N VAL A 138 -19.27 -1.65 -4.49
CA VAL A 138 -20.69 -1.97 -4.68
C VAL A 138 -21.29 -2.72 -3.48
N LEU A 139 -20.53 -3.62 -2.85
CA LEU A 139 -20.93 -4.36 -1.64
C LEU A 139 -20.50 -3.66 -0.35
N GLU A 140 -20.32 -2.34 -0.37
CA GLU A 140 -20.05 -1.50 0.80
C GLU A 140 -18.73 -1.86 1.54
N ARG A 141 -17.71 -2.34 0.81
CA ARG A 141 -16.36 -2.50 1.37
C ARG A 141 -15.56 -1.21 1.21
N ASP A 142 -15.03 -0.69 2.32
CA ASP A 142 -14.09 0.43 2.33
C ASP A 142 -12.93 0.19 1.35
N ILE A 143 -12.59 1.19 0.53
CA ILE A 143 -11.40 1.17 -0.33
C ILE A 143 -10.30 2.03 0.34
N PRO A 144 -9.26 1.43 0.97
CA PRO A 144 -8.31 2.19 1.76
C PRO A 144 -7.24 2.89 0.90
N GLU A 145 -7.03 4.19 1.15
CA GLU A 145 -5.78 4.88 0.82
C GLU A 145 -4.81 4.80 2.01
N VAL A 146 -3.54 4.51 1.72
CA VAL A 146 -2.41 4.68 2.63
C VAL A 146 -1.54 5.83 2.14
N LEU A 147 -1.30 6.83 3.00
CA LEU A 147 -0.42 7.97 2.74
C LEU A 147 0.87 7.85 3.57
N ILE A 148 2.01 8.04 2.91
CA ILE A 148 3.35 8.02 3.51
C ILE A 148 4.13 9.26 3.06
N GLY A 149 4.81 9.91 4.00
CA GLY A 149 5.56 11.14 3.72
C GLY A 149 4.66 12.37 3.58
N ASN A 150 5.29 13.54 3.53
CA ASN A 150 4.61 14.83 3.49
C ASN A 150 5.24 15.81 2.48
N GLY A 151 6.07 15.29 1.58
CA GLY A 151 6.76 16.11 0.60
C GLY A 151 5.87 16.57 -0.57
N ASN A 152 6.41 17.48 -1.37
CA ASN A 152 5.69 18.13 -2.46
C ASN A 152 5.56 17.27 -3.72
N LYS A 153 6.43 16.27 -3.92
CA LYS A 153 6.26 15.29 -5.01
C LYS A 153 5.10 14.38 -4.65
N ARG A 154 4.05 14.33 -5.47
CA ARG A 154 2.86 13.51 -5.19
C ARG A 154 2.83 12.32 -6.13
N VAL A 155 3.06 11.13 -5.61
CA VAL A 155 3.15 9.89 -6.39
C VAL A 155 2.04 8.96 -5.93
N HIS A 156 1.35 8.31 -6.88
CA HIS A 156 0.26 7.40 -6.57
C HIS A 156 0.47 6.02 -7.17
N TYR A 157 0.30 4.98 -6.35
CA TYR A 157 0.31 3.57 -6.76
C TYR A 157 -1.05 2.93 -6.47
N ASN A 158 -1.53 2.10 -7.39
CA ASN A 158 -2.72 1.28 -7.15
C ASN A 158 -2.63 -0.10 -7.78
N GLY A 159 -3.45 -1.04 -7.31
CA GLY A 159 -3.51 -2.40 -7.80
C GLY A 159 -4.92 -2.98 -7.74
N SER A 160 -5.08 -4.17 -8.34
CA SER A 160 -6.35 -4.91 -8.42
C SER A 160 -7.52 -4.05 -8.92
N PHE A 161 -7.32 -3.31 -10.01
CA PHE A 161 -8.44 -2.83 -10.81
C PHE A 161 -9.22 -4.02 -11.38
N HIS A 162 -8.48 -5.00 -11.90
CA HIS A 162 -9.02 -6.28 -12.32
C HIS A 162 -8.92 -7.31 -11.19
N ALA A 163 -10.00 -8.04 -10.97
CA ALA A 163 -10.13 -8.98 -9.85
C ALA A 163 -9.17 -10.18 -9.93
N ASN A 164 -8.98 -10.78 -11.11
CA ASN A 164 -8.06 -11.89 -11.32
C ASN A 164 -6.57 -11.46 -11.32
N GLU A 165 -6.28 -10.17 -11.19
CA GLU A 165 -4.92 -9.60 -11.09
C GLU A 165 -4.58 -9.26 -9.62
N TRP A 166 -5.26 -9.93 -8.67
CA TRP A 166 -5.16 -9.69 -7.24
C TRP A 166 -3.74 -9.76 -6.67
N ILE A 167 -2.81 -10.46 -7.34
CA ILE A 167 -1.39 -10.57 -6.95
C ILE A 167 -0.68 -9.20 -6.92
N THR A 168 -1.22 -8.19 -7.60
CA THR A 168 -0.71 -6.81 -7.55
C THR A 168 -0.82 -6.22 -6.14
N THR A 169 -1.89 -6.53 -5.39
CA THR A 169 -2.10 -6.08 -4.00
C THR A 169 -0.97 -6.52 -3.06
N PRO A 170 -0.67 -7.83 -2.88
CA PRO A 170 0.39 -8.26 -1.98
C PRO A 170 1.77 -7.77 -2.42
N VAL A 171 2.01 -7.55 -3.72
CA VAL A 171 3.27 -6.97 -4.23
C VAL A 171 3.44 -5.53 -3.74
N ILE A 172 2.40 -4.70 -3.89
CA ILE A 172 2.37 -3.31 -3.40
C ILE A 172 2.50 -3.27 -1.87
N MET A 173 1.74 -4.12 -1.17
CA MET A 173 1.76 -4.18 0.30
C MET A 173 3.12 -4.64 0.85
N THR A 174 3.80 -5.54 0.14
CA THR A 174 5.16 -5.98 0.49
C THR A 174 6.17 -4.85 0.32
N PHE A 175 6.09 -4.10 -0.78
CA PHE A 175 6.91 -2.89 -0.97
C PHE A 175 6.66 -1.87 0.13
N LEU A 176 5.39 -1.58 0.45
CA LEU A 176 5.02 -0.67 1.53
C LEU A 176 5.67 -1.10 2.86
N ASN A 177 5.60 -2.38 3.21
CA ASN A 177 6.25 -2.87 4.43
C ASN A 177 7.77 -2.64 4.38
N ASP A 178 8.43 -2.99 3.28
CA ASP A 178 9.89 -2.88 3.16
C ASP A 178 10.33 -1.41 3.23
N TYR A 179 9.58 -0.50 2.60
CA TYR A 179 9.79 0.95 2.69
C TYR A 179 9.69 1.45 4.14
N LEU A 180 8.64 1.05 4.87
CA LEU A 180 8.44 1.46 6.27
C LEU A 180 9.51 0.88 7.21
N LEU A 181 9.97 -0.35 6.96
CA LEU A 181 11.09 -0.94 7.67
C LEU A 181 12.39 -0.19 7.43
N ALA A 182 12.68 0.14 6.16
CA ALA A 182 13.90 0.83 5.77
C ALA A 182 14.02 2.20 6.44
N ILE A 183 13.00 3.05 6.35
CA ILE A 183 13.02 4.40 6.97
C ILE A 183 13.14 4.35 8.49
N THR A 184 12.51 3.37 9.13
CA THR A 184 12.47 3.26 10.60
C THR A 184 13.77 2.67 11.16
N ASN A 185 14.43 1.81 10.39
CA ASN A 185 15.67 1.14 10.79
C ASN A 185 16.92 1.75 10.18
N GLN A 186 16.79 2.85 9.42
CA GLN A 186 17.88 3.52 8.72
C GLN A 186 18.65 2.55 7.81
N ALA A 187 17.90 1.64 7.16
CA ALA A 187 18.44 0.68 6.21
C ALA A 187 18.19 1.19 4.79
N ASP A 188 19.04 0.77 3.86
CA ASP A 188 18.84 1.03 2.44
C ASP A 188 17.97 -0.04 1.77
N ILE A 189 17.36 0.32 0.65
CA ILE A 189 16.78 -0.64 -0.30
C ILE A 189 17.56 -0.51 -1.60
N ARG A 190 18.30 -1.57 -1.97
CA ARG A 190 19.18 -1.58 -3.16
C ARG A 190 20.18 -0.41 -3.17
N GLY A 191 20.76 -0.08 -2.01
CA GLY A 191 21.73 1.00 -1.86
C GLY A 191 21.13 2.41 -1.76
N LEU A 192 19.80 2.54 -1.77
CA LEU A 192 19.12 3.82 -1.63
C LEU A 192 18.65 4.05 -0.20
N ASP A 193 19.06 5.16 0.41
CA ASP A 193 18.46 5.64 1.67
C ASP A 193 17.03 6.13 1.40
N MET A 194 16.08 5.60 2.16
CA MET A 194 14.66 5.86 1.95
C MET A 194 14.17 7.15 2.63
N PHE A 195 14.89 7.66 3.63
CA PHE A 195 14.43 8.82 4.38
C PHE A 195 14.35 10.13 3.55
N PRO A 196 15.29 10.43 2.62
CA PRO A 196 15.15 11.57 1.72
C PRO A 196 13.86 11.52 0.88
N PHE A 197 13.44 10.34 0.42
CA PHE A 197 12.20 10.19 -0.35
C PHE A 197 10.96 10.38 0.52
N TYR A 198 11.01 9.96 1.79
CA TYR A 198 9.94 10.25 2.75
C TYR A 198 9.71 11.77 2.93
N GLN A 199 10.79 12.57 2.93
CA GLN A 199 10.71 14.03 3.06
C GLN A 199 10.28 14.74 1.78
N GLN A 200 10.65 14.21 0.61
CA GLN A 200 10.42 14.85 -0.67
C GLN A 200 9.11 14.43 -1.34
N THR A 201 8.61 13.24 -0.99
CA THR A 201 7.47 12.61 -1.65
C THR A 201 6.34 12.32 -0.66
N MET A 202 5.12 12.71 -1.05
CA MET A 202 3.88 12.14 -0.54
C MET A 202 3.51 10.97 -1.45
N LEU A 203 3.69 9.76 -0.93
CA LEU A 203 3.27 8.53 -1.59
C LEU A 203 1.84 8.19 -1.16
N SER A 204 0.94 8.10 -2.13
CA SER A 204 -0.43 7.59 -1.99
C SER A 204 -0.51 6.17 -2.56
N ILE A 205 -1.13 5.26 -1.82
CA ILE A 205 -1.32 3.87 -2.26
C ILE A 205 -2.78 3.47 -2.04
N VAL A 206 -3.43 2.97 -3.09
CA VAL A 206 -4.70 2.23 -2.99
C VAL A 206 -4.40 0.77 -3.37
N PRO A 207 -4.16 -0.13 -2.40
CA PRO A 207 -3.61 -1.45 -2.71
C PRO A 207 -4.56 -2.33 -3.55
N MET A 208 -5.87 -2.19 -3.32
CA MET A 208 -6.92 -2.99 -3.96
C MET A 208 -8.10 -2.07 -4.32
N VAL A 209 -8.30 -1.82 -5.60
CA VAL A 209 -9.40 -0.98 -6.11
C VAL A 209 -10.72 -1.76 -6.19
N ASN A 210 -10.67 -3.05 -6.53
CA ASN A 210 -11.82 -3.92 -6.73
C ASN A 210 -11.95 -4.99 -5.62
N PRO A 211 -12.27 -4.63 -4.37
CA PRO A 211 -12.31 -5.60 -3.28
C PRO A 211 -13.39 -6.67 -3.47
N ASP A 212 -14.54 -6.31 -4.06
CA ASP A 212 -15.63 -7.27 -4.26
C ASP A 212 -15.29 -8.31 -5.33
N GLY A 213 -14.69 -7.89 -6.44
CA GLY A 213 -14.25 -8.80 -7.48
C GLY A 213 -13.12 -9.71 -7.01
N VAL A 214 -12.14 -9.18 -6.25
CA VAL A 214 -11.06 -10.00 -5.68
C VAL A 214 -11.62 -11.06 -4.72
N GLU A 215 -12.58 -10.69 -3.87
CA GLU A 215 -13.27 -11.66 -3.01
C GLU A 215 -14.00 -12.73 -3.83
N LEU A 216 -14.67 -12.36 -4.93
CA LEU A 216 -15.32 -13.30 -5.83
C LEU A 216 -14.32 -14.30 -6.44
N VAL A 217 -13.15 -13.81 -6.89
CA VAL A 217 -12.09 -14.66 -7.47
C VAL A 217 -11.50 -15.63 -6.44
N LEU A 218 -11.25 -15.17 -5.21
CA LEU A 218 -10.55 -15.96 -4.19
C LEU A 218 -11.48 -16.84 -3.33
N LYS A 219 -12.72 -16.40 -3.11
CA LYS A 219 -13.68 -17.09 -2.22
C LYS A 219 -14.83 -17.75 -2.98
N GLY A 220 -15.02 -17.41 -4.24
CA GLY A 220 -16.13 -17.90 -5.06
C GLY A 220 -17.44 -17.18 -4.75
N SER A 221 -18.54 -17.88 -4.99
CA SER A 221 -19.90 -17.31 -4.95
C SER A 221 -20.24 -16.56 -3.66
N PRO A 222 -20.89 -15.38 -3.73
CA PRO A 222 -21.40 -14.69 -2.55
C PRO A 222 -22.58 -15.47 -1.91
N ALA A 223 -22.82 -15.20 -0.62
CA ALA A 223 -23.91 -15.81 0.13
C ALA A 223 -25.31 -15.35 -0.32
N ASP A 224 -25.42 -14.15 -0.90
CA ASP A 224 -26.66 -13.64 -1.47
C ASP A 224 -27.05 -14.44 -2.72
N GLU A 225 -28.19 -15.12 -2.66
CA GLU A 225 -28.63 -16.02 -3.73
C GLU A 225 -28.96 -15.31 -5.04
N SER A 226 -29.48 -14.08 -4.97
CA SER A 226 -29.86 -13.30 -6.15
C SER A 226 -28.63 -12.80 -6.90
N LEU A 227 -27.65 -12.27 -6.16
CA LEU A 227 -26.37 -11.87 -6.71
C LEU A 227 -25.62 -13.07 -7.27
N ARG A 228 -25.57 -14.19 -6.53
CA ARG A 228 -24.95 -15.43 -7.00
C ARG A 228 -25.56 -15.91 -8.32
N GLY A 229 -26.90 -15.92 -8.43
CA GLY A 229 -27.59 -16.32 -9.66
C GLY A 229 -27.17 -15.49 -10.87
N ARG A 230 -27.13 -14.15 -10.71
CA ARG A 230 -26.68 -13.22 -11.78
C ARG A 230 -25.22 -13.43 -12.16
N LEU A 231 -24.34 -13.58 -11.17
CA LEU A 231 -22.91 -13.80 -11.43
C LEU A 231 -22.67 -15.11 -12.19
N ILE A 232 -23.36 -16.20 -11.83
CA ILE A 232 -23.28 -17.48 -12.54
C ILE A 232 -23.80 -17.34 -13.97
N GLU A 233 -24.93 -16.65 -14.17
CA GLU A 233 -25.49 -16.38 -15.49
C GLU A 233 -24.49 -15.61 -16.37
N TRP A 234 -23.94 -14.51 -15.86
CA TRP A 234 -22.91 -13.72 -16.54
C TRP A 234 -21.62 -14.51 -16.78
N ASN A 235 -21.32 -15.50 -15.93
CA ASN A 235 -20.19 -16.40 -16.08
C ASN A 235 -20.52 -17.67 -16.90
N ASN A 236 -21.50 -17.60 -17.81
CA ASN A 236 -21.91 -18.70 -18.69
C ASN A 236 -22.30 -20.00 -17.96
N GLY A 237 -22.93 -19.88 -16.79
CA GLY A 237 -23.32 -21.00 -15.95
C GLY A 237 -22.20 -21.58 -15.09
N SER A 238 -20.99 -21.01 -15.13
CA SER A 238 -19.84 -21.48 -14.34
C SER A 238 -19.85 -20.89 -12.93
N GLU A 239 -19.61 -21.74 -11.93
CA GLU A 239 -19.33 -21.32 -10.54
C GLU A 239 -17.82 -21.06 -10.30
N ASP A 240 -16.97 -21.35 -11.29
CA ASP A 240 -15.55 -21.00 -11.24
C ASP A 240 -15.36 -19.56 -11.71
N PHE A 241 -15.10 -18.67 -10.75
CA PHE A 241 -14.86 -17.25 -10.96
C PHE A 241 -13.38 -16.89 -11.03
N SER A 242 -12.46 -17.85 -11.07
CA SER A 242 -11.02 -17.57 -11.07
C SER A 242 -10.57 -16.63 -12.20
N GLY A 243 -11.26 -16.68 -13.35
CA GLY A 243 -11.03 -15.80 -14.50
C GLY A 243 -11.75 -14.45 -14.46
N TRP A 244 -12.54 -14.14 -13.42
CA TRP A 244 -13.33 -12.90 -13.33
C TRP A 244 -12.41 -11.68 -13.23
N LYS A 245 -12.60 -10.71 -14.13
CA LYS A 245 -11.81 -9.47 -14.26
C LYS A 245 -12.57 -8.26 -13.70
N ALA A 246 -13.86 -8.17 -14.02
CA ALA A 246 -14.74 -7.05 -13.70
C ALA A 246 -14.98 -6.83 -12.19
N ASN A 247 -15.66 -5.76 -11.81
CA ASN A 247 -16.24 -5.62 -10.47
C ASN A 247 -17.45 -6.57 -10.28
N ILE A 248 -18.10 -6.50 -9.13
CA ILE A 248 -19.22 -7.38 -8.79
C ILE A 248 -20.50 -7.11 -9.61
N ASN A 249 -20.61 -5.94 -10.25
CA ASN A 249 -21.67 -5.62 -11.19
C ASN A 249 -21.35 -6.08 -12.61
N GLY A 250 -20.23 -6.79 -12.82
CA GLY A 250 -19.81 -7.25 -14.14
C GLY A 250 -19.33 -6.13 -15.06
N VAL A 251 -18.89 -5.00 -14.50
CA VAL A 251 -18.31 -3.86 -15.23
C VAL A 251 -16.80 -3.85 -15.09
N ASP A 252 -16.09 -3.70 -16.20
CA ASP A 252 -14.64 -3.56 -16.22
C ASP A 252 -14.22 -2.19 -15.69
N LEU A 253 -13.58 -2.16 -14.52
CA LEU A 253 -13.23 -0.91 -13.85
C LEU A 253 -12.15 -0.11 -14.58
N ASN A 254 -11.31 -0.76 -15.39
CA ASN A 254 -10.32 -0.06 -16.19
C ASN A 254 -10.87 0.38 -17.57
N ASP A 255 -12.17 0.21 -17.81
CA ASP A 255 -12.88 0.79 -18.95
C ASP A 255 -13.91 1.85 -18.48
N GLN A 256 -13.74 2.37 -17.25
CA GLN A 256 -14.68 3.30 -16.62
C GLN A 256 -14.23 4.76 -16.63
N PHE A 257 -13.05 5.10 -17.16
CA PHE A 257 -12.57 6.48 -17.13
C PHE A 257 -12.88 7.24 -18.44
N PRO A 258 -13.16 8.56 -18.39
CA PRO A 258 -13.59 9.33 -19.55
C PRO A 258 -12.41 9.73 -20.44
N ALA A 259 -11.77 8.73 -21.04
CA ALA A 259 -10.67 8.88 -21.99
C ALA A 259 -11.00 8.10 -23.25
N GLU A 260 -11.69 8.75 -24.20
CA GLU A 260 -12.21 8.10 -25.41
C GLU A 260 -13.07 6.85 -25.11
N TRP A 261 -13.96 6.95 -24.12
CA TRP A 261 -14.78 5.84 -23.62
C TRP A 261 -15.66 5.22 -24.69
N GLU A 262 -16.24 6.04 -25.59
CA GLU A 262 -17.05 5.57 -26.70
C GLU A 262 -16.24 4.73 -27.70
N LEU A 263 -14.94 5.02 -27.87
CA LEU A 263 -14.04 4.20 -28.68
C LEU A 263 -13.77 2.86 -28.00
N GLU A 264 -13.58 2.85 -26.68
CA GLU A 264 -13.40 1.61 -25.93
C GLU A 264 -14.65 0.72 -26.00
N GLN A 265 -15.83 1.31 -25.82
CA GLN A 265 -17.10 0.60 -25.94
C GLN A 265 -17.26 -0.04 -27.32
N ALA A 266 -16.98 0.71 -28.39
CA ALA A 266 -17.03 0.20 -29.75
C ALA A 266 -15.99 -0.90 -30.01
N ARG A 267 -14.78 -0.77 -29.41
CA ARG A 267 -13.67 -1.72 -29.55
C ARG A 267 -13.96 -3.06 -28.88
N ASN A 268 -14.45 -3.03 -27.64
CA ASN A 268 -14.75 -4.24 -26.87
C ASN A 268 -15.92 -5.02 -27.47
N ASN A 269 -16.91 -4.31 -28.03
CA ASN A 269 -18.11 -4.92 -28.62
C ASN A 269 -18.85 -5.85 -27.63
N VAL A 270 -18.85 -5.44 -26.35
CA VAL A 270 -19.58 -6.08 -25.25
C VAL A 270 -20.57 -5.07 -24.69
N THR A 271 -21.86 -5.43 -24.66
CA THR A 271 -22.95 -4.51 -24.29
C THR A 271 -23.70 -4.92 -23.02
N GLU A 272 -23.29 -6.01 -22.38
CA GLU A 272 -23.95 -6.56 -21.19
C GLU A 272 -22.91 -6.87 -20.10
N PRO A 273 -23.29 -6.78 -18.81
CA PRO A 273 -22.43 -7.19 -17.71
C PRO A 273 -21.88 -8.61 -17.86
N GLY A 274 -20.63 -8.79 -17.44
CA GLY A 274 -19.92 -10.05 -17.64
C GLY A 274 -18.62 -10.15 -16.85
N PRO A 275 -17.89 -11.27 -17.02
CA PRO A 275 -16.62 -11.47 -16.34
C PRO A 275 -15.54 -10.49 -16.76
N ALA A 276 -15.63 -9.84 -17.93
CA ALA A 276 -14.61 -8.93 -18.44
C ALA A 276 -15.16 -8.00 -19.55
N ASN A 277 -14.45 -6.89 -19.80
CA ASN A 277 -14.56 -6.02 -20.98
C ASN A 277 -15.90 -5.30 -21.20
N TYR A 278 -16.90 -5.48 -20.34
CA TYR A 278 -18.10 -4.66 -20.37
C TYR A 278 -17.77 -3.28 -19.78
N PRO A 279 -17.80 -2.20 -20.57
CA PRO A 279 -17.33 -0.89 -20.14
C PRO A 279 -18.37 -0.14 -19.28
N GLY A 280 -19.54 -0.71 -19.03
CA GLY A 280 -20.66 -0.06 -18.35
C GLY A 280 -21.58 0.71 -19.29
N GLU A 281 -22.57 1.41 -18.72
CA GLU A 281 -23.51 2.26 -19.47
C GLU A 281 -22.93 3.64 -19.81
N GLY A 282 -21.80 3.98 -19.18
CA GLY A 282 -21.06 5.24 -19.35
C GLY A 282 -19.82 5.26 -18.45
N PRO A 283 -18.94 6.27 -18.61
CA PRO A 283 -17.79 6.44 -17.73
C PRO A 283 -18.22 6.85 -16.32
N LEU A 284 -17.44 6.46 -15.32
CA LEU A 284 -17.58 6.81 -13.90
C LEU A 284 -18.98 6.51 -13.36
N THR A 285 -19.52 5.32 -13.67
CA THR A 285 -20.79 4.83 -13.13
C THR A 285 -20.59 3.88 -11.95
N GLN A 286 -19.43 3.21 -11.88
CA GLN A 286 -19.09 2.29 -10.79
C GLN A 286 -18.48 3.04 -9.60
N PRO A 287 -18.87 2.70 -8.35
CA PRO A 287 -18.43 3.42 -7.16
C PRO A 287 -16.91 3.34 -6.95
N GLU A 288 -16.27 2.22 -7.32
CA GLU A 288 -14.82 2.07 -7.24
C GLU A 288 -14.09 3.07 -8.17
N ALA A 289 -14.56 3.19 -9.42
CA ALA A 289 -13.99 4.11 -10.41
C ALA A 289 -14.24 5.59 -10.03
N ILE A 290 -15.43 5.89 -9.49
CA ILE A 290 -15.76 7.22 -8.95
C ILE A 290 -14.81 7.57 -7.80
N ALA A 291 -14.59 6.64 -6.85
CA ALA A 291 -13.70 6.87 -5.71
C ALA A 291 -12.26 7.17 -6.17
N MET A 292 -11.74 6.42 -7.15
CA MET A 292 -10.43 6.67 -7.74
C MET A 292 -10.35 8.01 -8.48
N SER A 293 -11.40 8.38 -9.22
CA SER A 293 -11.49 9.68 -9.91
C SER A 293 -11.44 10.85 -8.91
N GLU A 294 -12.25 10.79 -7.86
CA GLU A 294 -12.31 11.83 -6.83
C GLU A 294 -11.01 11.90 -6.01
N LEU A 295 -10.39 10.76 -5.71
CA LEU A 295 -9.07 10.73 -5.09
C LEU A 295 -8.04 11.48 -5.94
N THR A 296 -8.01 11.19 -7.25
CA THR A 296 -7.06 11.77 -8.20
C THR A 296 -7.20 13.29 -8.27
N LYS A 297 -8.43 13.79 -8.37
CA LYS A 297 -8.74 15.23 -8.34
C LYS A 297 -8.33 15.86 -7.01
N LYS A 298 -8.66 15.22 -5.88
CA LYS A 298 -8.38 15.72 -4.54
C LYS A 298 -6.89 15.79 -4.22
N ARG A 299 -6.11 14.82 -4.69
CA ARG A 299 -4.69 14.70 -4.35
C ARG A 299 -3.77 15.44 -5.29
N ASP A 300 -4.20 15.72 -6.53
CA ASP A 300 -3.41 16.41 -7.55
C ASP A 300 -2.05 15.73 -7.76
N PHE A 301 -2.08 14.44 -8.13
CA PHE A 301 -0.87 13.64 -8.27
C PHE A 301 0.06 14.16 -9.37
N GLY A 302 1.36 14.16 -9.12
CA GLY A 302 2.39 14.46 -10.11
C GLY A 302 2.62 13.29 -11.08
N LYS A 303 2.35 12.06 -10.65
CA LYS A 303 2.51 10.83 -11.44
C LYS A 303 1.70 9.68 -10.84
N VAL A 304 1.19 8.80 -11.70
CA VAL A 304 0.43 7.60 -11.29
C VAL A 304 1.02 6.32 -11.89
N LEU A 305 1.04 5.23 -11.11
CA LEU A 305 1.36 3.89 -11.58
C LEU A 305 0.21 2.95 -11.20
N ALA A 306 -0.48 2.44 -12.21
CA ALA A 306 -1.51 1.41 -12.07
C ALA A 306 -0.88 0.05 -12.33
N PHE A 307 -0.84 -0.82 -11.32
CA PHE A 307 -0.27 -2.16 -11.42
C PHE A 307 -1.35 -3.16 -11.82
N HIS A 308 -1.05 -3.89 -12.90
CA HIS A 308 -1.89 -4.91 -13.52
C HIS A 308 -1.06 -6.19 -13.72
N THR A 309 -1.68 -7.23 -14.29
CA THR A 309 -0.98 -8.40 -14.83
C THR A 309 -1.61 -8.76 -16.18
N GLN A 310 -0.90 -9.15 -17.23
CA GLN A 310 0.49 -9.61 -17.27
C GLN A 310 1.20 -9.23 -18.57
N GLY A 311 2.52 -9.40 -18.59
CA GLY A 311 3.31 -9.30 -19.81
C GLY A 311 4.75 -8.89 -19.58
N GLU A 312 5.08 -8.36 -18.39
CA GLU A 312 6.33 -7.62 -18.14
C GLU A 312 6.46 -6.42 -19.08
N VAL A 313 5.37 -5.67 -19.21
CA VAL A 313 5.24 -4.50 -20.10
C VAL A 313 4.85 -3.28 -19.28
N ILE A 314 5.29 -2.10 -19.72
CA ILE A 314 4.92 -0.81 -19.13
C ILE A 314 4.32 0.08 -20.22
N PHE A 315 3.00 0.28 -20.18
CA PHE A 315 2.33 1.23 -21.06
C PHE A 315 2.39 2.65 -20.49
N TRP A 316 2.76 3.64 -21.31
CA TRP A 316 3.10 4.98 -20.78
C TRP A 316 2.61 6.18 -21.61
N GLY A 317 2.09 5.98 -22.81
CA GLY A 317 1.54 7.04 -23.66
C GLY A 317 0.03 6.90 -23.85
N PHE A 318 -0.60 7.97 -24.35
CA PHE A 318 -2.02 7.99 -24.72
C PHE A 318 -2.24 9.13 -25.72
N GLU A 319 -2.63 8.81 -26.97
CA GLU A 319 -2.95 9.81 -28.02
C GLU A 319 -1.93 10.95 -28.22
N GLY A 320 -0.65 10.72 -27.91
CA GLY A 320 0.41 11.74 -27.97
C GLY A 320 0.28 12.84 -26.93
N LEU A 321 -0.46 12.58 -25.85
CA LEU A 321 -0.78 13.51 -24.79
C LEU A 321 0.13 13.36 -23.56
N GLU A 322 0.92 12.30 -23.52
CA GLU A 322 1.93 12.10 -22.49
C GLU A 322 3.03 13.17 -22.54
N PRO A 323 3.48 13.70 -21.39
CA PRO A 323 4.54 14.69 -21.39
C PRO A 323 5.91 14.05 -21.69
N PRO A 324 6.88 14.79 -22.25
CA PRO A 324 8.17 14.26 -22.69
C PRO A 324 8.96 13.53 -21.60
N GLU A 325 8.86 13.97 -20.34
CA GLU A 325 9.53 13.31 -19.21
C GLU A 325 9.06 11.87 -18.97
N SER A 326 7.87 11.48 -19.46
CA SER A 326 7.35 10.11 -19.34
C SER A 326 8.29 9.09 -19.99
N GLU A 327 8.92 9.44 -21.11
CA GLU A 327 9.89 8.58 -21.79
C GLU A 327 11.15 8.37 -20.96
N THR A 328 11.62 9.41 -20.28
CA THR A 328 12.79 9.30 -19.39
C THR A 328 12.47 8.40 -18.19
N ILE A 329 11.28 8.56 -17.62
CA ILE A 329 10.82 7.77 -16.47
C ILE A 329 10.63 6.30 -16.84
N VAL A 330 9.95 6.01 -17.96
CA VAL A 330 9.69 4.61 -18.36
C VAL A 330 10.97 3.87 -18.74
N ASN A 331 11.94 4.55 -19.35
CA ASN A 331 13.24 3.96 -19.66
C ASN A 331 14.00 3.59 -18.39
N GLU A 332 13.87 4.38 -17.32
CA GLU A 332 14.42 4.02 -16.02
C GLU A 332 13.68 2.82 -15.42
N PHE A 333 12.35 2.77 -15.51
CA PHE A 333 11.57 1.60 -15.07
C PHE A 333 11.98 0.33 -15.81
N ALA A 334 12.14 0.41 -17.12
CA ALA A 334 12.61 -0.70 -17.96
C ALA A 334 14.01 -1.15 -17.53
N ARG A 335 14.95 -0.21 -17.30
CA ARG A 335 16.32 -0.50 -16.88
C ARG A 335 16.38 -1.26 -15.54
N VAL A 336 15.54 -0.90 -14.57
CA VAL A 336 15.60 -1.48 -13.20
C VAL A 336 14.77 -2.75 -13.03
N SER A 337 13.86 -3.06 -13.95
CA SER A 337 12.96 -4.22 -13.88
C SER A 337 13.16 -5.25 -14.98
N GLY A 338 13.68 -4.81 -16.14
CA GLY A 338 13.72 -5.60 -17.37
C GLY A 338 12.41 -5.60 -18.16
N TYR A 339 11.39 -4.82 -17.76
CA TYR A 339 10.10 -4.77 -18.43
C TYR A 339 10.19 -3.93 -19.71
N GLU A 340 9.38 -4.29 -20.71
CA GLU A 340 9.35 -3.62 -22.01
C GLU A 340 8.51 -2.33 -21.96
N PRO A 341 9.07 -1.16 -22.27
CA PRO A 341 8.28 0.07 -22.36
C PRO A 341 7.51 0.10 -23.69
N VAL A 342 6.19 0.16 -23.63
CA VAL A 342 5.32 0.24 -24.81
C VAL A 342 4.58 1.57 -24.81
N LYS A 343 4.78 2.38 -25.86
CA LYS A 343 4.25 3.74 -25.86
C LYS A 343 2.73 3.81 -25.98
N SER A 344 2.12 3.00 -26.82
CA SER A 344 0.68 2.97 -26.99
C SER A 344 0.20 1.54 -27.06
N ALA A 345 -0.90 1.28 -26.35
CA ALA A 345 -1.79 0.17 -26.61
C ALA A 345 -2.98 0.75 -27.36
N ASN A 346 -3.54 0.00 -28.33
CA ASN A 346 -4.80 0.37 -28.97
C ASN A 346 -5.96 0.03 -28.02
N SER A 347 -6.00 0.70 -26.87
CA SER A 347 -6.98 0.61 -25.78
C SER A 347 -7.22 1.99 -25.21
N TYR A 348 -8.42 2.22 -24.71
CA TYR A 348 -8.89 3.50 -24.21
C TYR A 348 -9.60 3.32 -22.86
N ALA A 349 -10.12 4.39 -22.27
CA ALA A 349 -10.86 4.44 -21.01
C ALA A 349 -10.13 3.96 -19.74
N GLY A 350 -8.83 3.65 -19.84
CA GLY A 350 -7.98 3.28 -18.71
C GLY A 350 -7.75 4.42 -17.72
N TYR A 351 -7.49 4.07 -16.46
CA TYR A 351 -7.13 5.06 -15.44
C TYR A 351 -5.89 5.89 -15.86
N LYS A 352 -4.88 5.22 -16.44
CA LYS A 352 -3.69 5.85 -17.02
C LYS A 352 -4.07 6.84 -18.13
N ASP A 353 -4.93 6.41 -19.05
CA ASP A 353 -5.32 7.18 -20.24
C ASP A 353 -5.96 8.49 -19.82
N TRP A 354 -6.94 8.40 -18.92
CA TRP A 354 -7.62 9.55 -18.35
C TRP A 354 -6.68 10.48 -17.59
N PHE A 355 -5.76 9.93 -16.79
CA PHE A 355 -4.79 10.76 -16.09
C PHE A 355 -3.88 11.54 -17.06
N ILE A 356 -3.37 10.88 -18.10
CA ILE A 356 -2.54 11.53 -19.13
C ILE A 356 -3.36 12.57 -19.90
N GLN A 357 -4.60 12.25 -20.26
CA GLN A 357 -5.49 13.13 -21.00
C GLN A 357 -5.80 14.42 -20.22
N ASP A 358 -6.23 14.30 -18.96
CA ASP A 358 -6.77 15.45 -18.24
C ASP A 358 -5.68 16.24 -17.50
N TRP A 359 -4.65 15.57 -16.97
CA TRP A 359 -3.57 16.24 -16.21
C TRP A 359 -2.33 16.55 -17.05
N ARG A 360 -2.14 15.91 -18.21
CA ARG A 360 -0.90 16.02 -19.00
C ARG A 360 0.35 15.70 -18.17
N ARG A 361 0.26 14.67 -17.33
CA ARG A 361 1.31 14.24 -16.40
C ARG A 361 1.67 12.76 -16.62
N PRO A 362 2.85 12.30 -16.17
CA PRO A 362 3.28 10.92 -16.36
C PRO A 362 2.33 9.90 -15.71
N GLY A 363 1.75 9.02 -16.53
CA GLY A 363 0.92 7.90 -16.09
C GLY A 363 1.44 6.59 -16.67
N PHE A 364 1.40 5.52 -15.89
CA PHE A 364 1.93 4.22 -16.29
C PHE A 364 0.97 3.09 -15.91
N THR A 365 0.76 2.16 -16.84
CA THR A 365 0.14 0.85 -16.58
C THR A 365 1.29 -0.15 -16.57
N VAL A 366 1.52 -0.82 -15.44
CA VAL A 366 2.63 -1.73 -15.24
C VAL A 366 2.09 -3.15 -15.16
N GLU A 367 2.28 -3.93 -16.24
CA GLU A 367 1.81 -5.31 -16.36
C GLU A 367 2.83 -6.28 -15.76
N LEU A 368 2.58 -6.72 -14.54
CA LEU A 368 3.49 -7.57 -13.78
C LEU A 368 3.47 -9.04 -14.24
N GLY A 369 4.61 -9.72 -14.17
CA GLY A 369 4.70 -11.17 -14.40
C GLY A 369 4.32 -11.62 -15.80
N LYS A 370 4.32 -12.94 -16.04
CA LYS A 370 3.99 -13.57 -17.34
C LYS A 370 3.12 -14.80 -17.16
N GLY A 371 2.27 -15.08 -18.14
CA GLY A 371 1.43 -16.27 -18.18
C GLY A 371 -0.03 -15.91 -18.45
N THR A 372 -0.93 -16.58 -17.74
CA THR A 372 -2.37 -16.39 -17.86
C THR A 372 -2.92 -16.06 -16.48
N ASN A 373 -3.77 -15.03 -16.41
CA ASN A 373 -4.42 -14.63 -15.16
C ASN A 373 -5.43 -15.69 -14.71
N PRO A 374 -5.59 -15.90 -13.38
CA PRO A 374 -4.79 -15.31 -12.32
C PRO A 374 -3.37 -15.90 -12.31
N LEU A 375 -2.35 -15.03 -12.24
CA LEU A 375 -0.97 -15.52 -12.20
C LEU A 375 -0.74 -16.38 -10.95
N PRO A 376 -0.01 -17.51 -11.06
CA PRO A 376 0.22 -18.37 -9.93
C PRO A 376 1.06 -17.67 -8.87
N ILE A 377 0.66 -17.79 -7.60
CA ILE A 377 1.33 -17.14 -6.47
C ILE A 377 2.82 -17.52 -6.34
N SER A 378 3.23 -18.66 -6.90
CA SER A 378 4.64 -19.04 -6.98
C SER A 378 5.53 -18.05 -7.76
N GLN A 379 4.96 -17.20 -8.62
CA GLN A 379 5.67 -16.11 -9.29
C GLN A 379 5.89 -14.88 -8.40
N PHE A 380 5.27 -14.82 -7.22
CA PHE A 380 5.28 -13.64 -6.35
C PHE A 380 6.69 -13.09 -6.09
N ASP A 381 7.64 -13.95 -5.72
CA ASP A 381 8.98 -13.50 -5.35
C ASP A 381 9.73 -12.89 -6.55
N GLU A 382 9.59 -13.48 -7.74
CA GLU A 382 10.17 -12.95 -8.97
C GLU A 382 9.52 -11.62 -9.36
N ILE A 383 8.18 -11.56 -9.35
CA ILE A 383 7.41 -10.34 -9.62
C ILE A 383 7.84 -9.24 -8.66
N TYR A 384 7.89 -9.52 -7.35
CA TYR A 384 8.28 -8.54 -6.36
C TYR A 384 9.70 -8.02 -6.60
N GLN A 385 10.66 -8.90 -6.93
CA GLN A 385 12.01 -8.46 -7.22
C GLN A 385 12.11 -7.58 -8.48
N LYS A 386 11.36 -7.87 -9.54
CA LYS A 386 11.37 -7.01 -10.74
C LYS A 386 10.66 -5.67 -10.47
N SER A 387 9.51 -5.70 -9.79
CA SER A 387 8.72 -4.52 -9.44
C SER A 387 9.39 -3.60 -8.42
N LEU A 388 10.26 -4.13 -7.54
CA LEU A 388 10.95 -3.33 -6.53
C LEU A 388 11.75 -2.18 -7.14
N GLY A 389 12.38 -2.40 -8.30
CA GLY A 389 13.07 -1.34 -9.03
C GLY A 389 12.12 -0.21 -9.46
N ILE A 390 10.95 -0.58 -9.99
CA ILE A 390 9.92 0.36 -10.46
C ILE A 390 9.37 1.18 -9.29
N PHE A 391 9.06 0.54 -8.16
CA PHE A 391 8.58 1.24 -6.97
C PHE A 391 9.58 2.30 -6.47
N LEU A 392 10.87 1.97 -6.45
CA LEU A 392 11.92 2.91 -6.04
C LEU A 392 12.07 4.04 -7.06
N ALA A 393 12.11 3.71 -8.35
CA ALA A 393 12.19 4.69 -9.43
C ALA A 393 10.99 5.63 -9.46
N GLY A 394 9.80 5.13 -9.13
CA GLY A 394 8.62 5.96 -8.99
C GLY A 394 8.76 7.06 -7.92
N LEU A 395 9.61 6.86 -6.90
CA LEU A 395 9.89 7.84 -5.85
C LEU A 395 11.00 8.83 -6.18
N TYR A 396 12.10 8.39 -6.81
CA TYR A 396 13.27 9.25 -7.02
C TYR A 396 13.25 10.02 -8.35
N MET A 397 12.58 9.48 -9.38
CA MET A 397 12.30 10.22 -10.61
C MET A 397 11.17 11.20 -10.32
#